data_AF-A0A1Q7LG67-F1
#
_entry.id   AF-A0A1Q7LG67-F1
#
_cell.length_a   1.000
_cell.length_b   1.000
_cell.length_c   1.000
_cell.angle_alpha   90.00
_cell.angle_beta   90.00
_cell.angle_gamma   90.00
#
_symmetry.space_group_name_H-M   'P 1'
#
loop_
_entity.id
_entity.type
_entity.pdbx_description
1 polymer ?
#
loop_
_entity_poly.entity_id
_entity_poly.type
_entity_poly.pdbx_seq_one_letter_code
_entity_poly.pdbx_strand_id
1 'polypeptide(L)'
;MHERAPAFGGTDGRAYSVATFVDDVPNAKGQYGAALLFVRWSEGGDRPVGHLETEYLVWGTTPAEALAPVLALTLQEVKQHLDRCVDAAGAAGGDVRWP
;
A
#
# COMPACT_ATOMS: atom_id res chain seq x y z
N MET A 1 5.93 -20.58 9.22
CA MET A 1 5.36 -20.54 7.85
C MET A 1 4.96 -19.09 7.61
N HIS A 2 5.76 -18.31 6.87
CA HIS A 2 5.38 -16.95 6.51
C HIS A 2 4.55 -17.08 5.24
N GLU A 3 3.23 -17.09 5.37
CA GLU A 3 2.36 -17.01 4.20
C GLU A 3 2.64 -15.68 3.52
N ARG A 4 3.31 -15.73 2.36
CA ARG A 4 3.53 -14.55 1.55
C ARG A 4 2.15 -14.12 1.09
N ALA A 5 1.73 -12.91 1.43
CA ALA A 5 0.51 -12.33 0.88
C ALA A 5 0.53 -12.49 -0.66
N PRO A 6 -0.64 -12.67 -1.29
CA PRO A 6 -0.73 -12.78 -2.75
C PRO A 6 0.09 -11.67 -3.42
N ALA A 7 0.92 -12.06 -4.38
CA ALA A 7 1.67 -11.10 -5.17
C ALA A 7 0.74 -10.50 -6.24
N PHE A 8 0.65 -9.18 -6.29
CA PHE A 8 -0.05 -8.43 -7.32
C PHE A 8 0.95 -7.97 -8.38
N GLY A 9 0.54 -8.00 -9.65
CA GLY A 9 1.27 -7.34 -10.73
C GLY A 9 0.81 -5.88 -10.83
N GLY A 10 1.75 -4.93 -10.75
CA GLY A 10 1.48 -3.52 -11.05
C GLY A 10 1.37 -3.27 -12.56
N THR A 11 0.74 -2.16 -12.95
CA THR A 11 0.68 -1.70 -14.35
C THR A 11 2.07 -1.32 -14.90
N ASP A 12 3.06 -1.14 -14.02
CA ASP A 12 4.48 -0.94 -14.33
C ASP A 12 5.25 -2.25 -14.60
N GLY A 13 4.57 -3.40 -14.57
CA GLY A 13 5.17 -4.73 -14.77
C GLY A 13 5.97 -5.26 -13.57
N ARG A 14 5.92 -4.59 -12.40
CA ARG A 14 6.61 -5.04 -11.18
C ARG A 14 5.70 -5.89 -10.31
N ALA A 15 6.31 -6.75 -9.49
CA ALA A 15 5.60 -7.55 -8.50
C ALA A 15 5.51 -6.82 -7.16
N TYR A 16 4.33 -6.86 -6.54
CA TYR A 16 4.06 -6.22 -5.27
C TYR A 16 3.43 -7.21 -4.28
N SER A 17 3.87 -7.18 -3.02
CA SER A 17 3.11 -7.77 -1.91
C SER A 17 2.42 -6.67 -1.12
N VAL A 18 1.28 -6.97 -0.49
CA VAL A 18 0.54 -6.01 0.31
C VAL A 18 0.65 -6.32 1.81
N ALA A 19 0.73 -5.26 2.61
CA ALA A 19 0.51 -5.28 4.04
C ALA A 19 -0.50 -4.18 4.42
N THR A 20 -1.19 -4.35 5.53
CA THR A 20 -2.01 -3.29 6.12
C THR A 20 -1.21 -2.52 7.16
N PHE A 21 -1.46 -1.22 7.24
CA PHE A 21 -0.83 -0.31 8.18
C PHE A 21 -1.90 0.48 8.93
N VAL A 22 -1.67 0.74 10.21
CA VAL A 22 -2.44 1.67 11.04
C VAL A 22 -1.45 2.47 11.87
N ASP A 23 -1.69 3.77 12.04
CA ASP A 23 -0.84 4.58 12.89
C ASP A 23 -0.83 4.07 14.33
N ASP A 24 0.32 4.18 14.99
CA ASP A 24 0.46 3.85 16.42
C ASP A 24 -0.08 4.96 17.34
N VAL A 25 -0.20 6.18 16.81
CA VAL A 25 -0.61 7.38 17.57
C VAL A 25 -1.76 8.07 16.83
N PRO A 26 -2.82 8.48 17.54
CA PRO A 26 -3.93 9.16 16.89
C PRO A 26 -3.55 10.57 16.46
N ASN A 27 -4.22 11.07 15.43
CA ASN A 27 -4.12 12.45 14.99
C ASN A 27 -4.69 13.44 16.05
N ALA A 28 -4.63 14.75 15.76
CA ALA A 28 -5.11 15.80 16.66
C ALA A 28 -6.61 15.72 17.01
N LYS A 29 -7.41 14.94 16.26
CA LYS A 29 -8.83 14.67 16.53
C LYS A 29 -9.06 13.39 17.33
N GLY A 30 -7.99 12.70 17.75
CA GLY A 30 -8.09 11.43 18.45
C GLY A 30 -8.40 10.24 17.54
N GLN A 31 -8.09 10.34 16.24
CA GLN A 31 -8.40 9.28 15.26
C GLN A 31 -7.13 8.62 14.72
N TYR A 32 -7.19 7.31 14.53
CA TYR A 32 -6.15 6.49 13.92
C TYR A 32 -6.44 6.31 12.44
N GLY A 33 -5.45 6.54 11.58
CA GLY A 33 -5.55 6.32 10.14
C GLY A 33 -5.05 4.93 9.76
N ALA A 34 -5.75 4.26 8.84
CA ALA A 34 -5.32 2.98 8.27
C ALA A 34 -5.15 3.05 6.75
N ALA A 35 -4.14 2.38 6.23
CA ALA A 35 -3.72 2.41 4.83
C ALA A 35 -3.24 1.03 4.33
N LEU A 36 -3.01 0.93 3.02
CA LEU A 36 -2.32 -0.21 2.40
C LEU A 36 -0.88 0.15 2.06
N LEU A 37 0.04 -0.74 2.41
CA LEU A 37 1.46 -0.66 2.07
C LEU A 37 1.78 -1.74 1.02
N PHE A 38 2.19 -1.31 -0.17
CA PHE A 38 2.62 -2.18 -1.26
C PHE A 38 4.14 -2.24 -1.34
N VAL A 39 4.73 -3.39 -1.03
CA VAL A 39 6.16 -3.61 -1.13
C VAL A 39 6.50 -4.07 -2.55
N ARG A 40 7.32 -3.28 -3.25
CA ARG A 40 7.81 -3.58 -4.60
C ARG A 40 9.00 -4.53 -4.53
N TRP A 41 8.97 -5.60 -5.31
CA TRP A 41 10.04 -6.59 -5.38
C TRP A 41 10.95 -6.36 -6.59
N SER A 42 12.20 -6.80 -6.47
CA SER A 42 13.12 -6.95 -7.60
C SER A 42 12.49 -7.83 -8.69
N GLU A 43 13.02 -7.75 -9.91
CA GLU A 43 12.58 -8.61 -11.02
C GLU A 43 12.74 -10.10 -10.70
N GLY A 44 13.81 -10.47 -9.97
CA GLY A 44 14.02 -11.83 -9.46
C GLY A 44 13.14 -12.22 -8.28
N GLY A 45 12.37 -11.29 -7.71
CA GLY A 45 11.49 -11.54 -6.56
C GLY A 45 12.22 -11.90 -5.25
N ASP A 46 13.53 -11.67 -5.19
CA ASP A 46 14.43 -12.10 -4.11
C ASP A 46 14.59 -11.05 -3.01
N ARG A 47 14.31 -9.77 -3.30
CA ARG A 47 14.44 -8.67 -2.33
C ARG A 47 13.46 -7.52 -2.58
N PRO A 48 13.05 -6.78 -1.54
CA PRO A 48 12.31 -5.54 -1.70
C PRO A 48 13.22 -4.45 -2.31
N VAL A 49 12.67 -3.66 -3.23
CA VAL A 49 13.37 -2.57 -3.95
C VAL A 49 12.63 -1.24 -3.90
N GLY A 50 11.59 -1.16 -3.06
CA GLY A 50 10.80 0.05 -2.84
C GLY A 50 9.44 -0.28 -2.25
N HIS A 51 8.64 0.75 -2.01
CA HIS A 51 7.25 0.60 -1.61
C HIS A 51 6.41 1.74 -2.20
N LEU A 52 5.10 1.50 -2.24
CA LEU A 52 4.08 2.50 -2.47
C LEU A 52 3.09 2.41 -1.32
N GLU A 53 2.49 3.54 -0.97
CA GLU A 53 1.49 3.61 0.10
C GLU A 53 0.26 4.33 -0.43
N THR A 54 -0.93 3.92 0.03
CA THR A 54 -2.14 4.72 -0.16
C THR A 54 -2.14 5.90 0.82
N GLU A 55 -2.93 6.93 0.54
CA GLU A 55 -3.41 7.78 1.63
C GLU A 55 -4.21 6.95 2.65
N TYR A 56 -4.49 7.52 3.83
CA TYR A 56 -5.37 6.87 4.81
C TYR A 56 -6.74 6.62 4.19
N LEU A 57 -7.09 5.34 4.06
CA LEU A 57 -8.35 4.89 3.47
C LEU A 57 -9.50 5.04 4.47
N VAL A 58 -9.19 4.86 5.75
CA VAL A 58 -10.17 4.83 6.85
C VAL A 58 -9.58 5.48 8.09
N TRP A 59 -10.45 6.16 8.84
CA TRP A 59 -10.16 6.69 10.17
C TRP A 59 -11.05 6.03 11.22
N GLY A 60 -10.48 5.61 12.34
CA GLY A 60 -11.19 5.02 13.48
C GLY A 60 -10.83 5.70 14.79
N THR A 61 -11.65 5.54 15.84
CA THR A 61 -11.31 6.06 17.18
C THR A 61 -10.40 5.11 17.96
N THR A 62 -10.24 3.88 17.46
CA THR A 62 -9.22 2.93 17.89
C THR A 62 -8.46 2.38 16.66
N PRO A 63 -7.24 1.84 16.84
CA PRO A 63 -6.52 1.20 15.75
C PRO A 63 -7.31 0.05 15.10
N ALA A 64 -8.00 -0.74 15.93
CA ALA A 64 -8.80 -1.88 15.45
C ALA A 64 -10.00 -1.42 14.59
N GLU A 65 -10.67 -0.33 14.96
CA GLU A 65 -11.76 0.26 14.18
C GLU A 65 -11.27 0.80 12.83
N ALA A 66 -10.10 1.43 12.80
CA ALA A 66 -9.51 1.92 11.56
C ALA A 66 -9.09 0.76 10.64
N LEU A 67 -8.53 -0.30 11.21
CA LEU A 67 -7.96 -1.42 10.47
C LEU A 67 -9.02 -2.39 9.93
N ALA A 68 -10.12 -2.61 10.65
CA ALA A 68 -11.12 -3.63 10.31
C ALA A 68 -11.70 -3.48 8.89
N PRO A 69 -12.05 -2.27 8.40
CA PRO A 69 -12.54 -2.14 7.02
C PRO A 69 -11.44 -2.34 5.98
N VAL A 70 -10.19 -1.99 6.28
CA VAL A 70 -9.05 -2.24 5.37
C VAL A 70 -8.81 -3.76 5.22
N LEU A 71 -8.95 -4.52 6.30
CA LEU A 71 -8.88 -5.98 6.27
C LEU A 71 -10.07 -6.65 5.56
N ALA A 72 -11.18 -5.94 5.40
CA ALA A 72 -12.37 -6.44 4.70
C ALA A 72 -12.33 -6.20 3.17
N LEU A 73 -11.31 -5.47 2.67
CA LEU A 73 -11.15 -5.24 1.25
C LEU A 73 -10.95 -6.56 0.48
N THR A 74 -11.64 -6.67 -0.65
CA THR A 74 -11.43 -7.76 -1.60
C THR A 74 -10.08 -7.61 -2.31
N LEU A 75 -9.55 -8.72 -2.84
CA LEU A 75 -8.32 -8.68 -3.65
C LEU A 75 -8.45 -7.75 -4.87
N GLN A 76 -9.65 -7.61 -5.42
CA GLN A 76 -9.92 -6.70 -6.52
C GLN A 76 -9.78 -5.23 -6.09
N GLU A 77 -10.33 -4.85 -4.94
CA GLU A 77 -10.20 -3.48 -4.41
C GLU A 77 -8.74 -3.18 -4.06
N VAL A 78 -8.03 -4.13 -3.43
CA VAL A 78 -6.58 -3.99 -3.16
C VAL A 78 -5.80 -3.76 -4.45
N LYS A 79 -6.11 -4.50 -5.53
CA LYS A 79 -5.49 -4.31 -6.85
C LYS A 79 -5.78 -2.93 -7.43
N GLN A 80 -7.00 -2.42 -7.31
CA GLN A 80 -7.36 -1.08 -7.77
C GLN A 80 -6.62 0.03 -7.00
N HIS A 81 -6.37 -0.17 -5.70
CA HIS A 81 -5.52 0.73 -4.93
C HIS A 81 -4.07 0.70 -5.41
N LEU A 82 -3.49 -0.49 -5.65
CA LEU A 82 -2.15 -0.61 -6.21
C LEU A 82 -2.02 0.12 -7.55
N ASP A 83 -2.96 -0.09 -8.47
CA ASP A 83 -2.90 0.52 -9.80
C ASP A 83 -2.91 2.05 -9.72
N ARG A 84 -3.76 2.64 -8.86
CA ARG A 84 -3.77 4.08 -8.61
C ARG A 84 -2.44 4.59 -8.04
N CYS A 85 -1.82 3.86 -7.11
CA CYS A 85 -0.52 4.22 -6.56
C CYS A 85 0.58 4.18 -7.62
N VAL A 86 0.58 3.16 -8.49
CA VAL A 86 1.55 3.03 -9.60
C VAL A 86 1.38 4.17 -10.59
N ASP A 87 0.15 4.48 -10.99
CA ASP A 87 -0.15 5.57 -11.91
C ASP A 87 0.28 6.93 -11.34
N ALA A 88 0.00 7.19 -10.06
CA ALA A 88 0.43 8.41 -9.37
C ALA A 88 1.97 8.52 -9.27
N ALA A 89 2.66 7.41 -8.99
CA ALA A 89 4.13 7.38 -8.95
C ALA A 89 4.75 7.59 -10.34
N GLY A 90 4.13 7.03 -11.39
CA GLY A 90 4.54 7.27 -12.78
C GLY A 90 4.38 8.73 -13.20
N ALA A 91 3.28 9.37 -12.79
CA ALA A 91 3.05 10.80 -13.03
C ALA A 91 4.06 11.68 -12.28
N ALA A 92 4.40 11.35 -11.04
CA ALA A 92 5.40 12.09 -10.24
C ALA A 92 6.85 11.85 -10.74
N GLY A 93 7.14 10.67 -11.28
CA GLY A 93 8.44 10.31 -11.86
C GLY A 93 8.69 10.85 -13.27
N GLY A 94 7.67 11.41 -13.92
CA GLY A 94 7.75 11.98 -15.28
C GLY A 94 8.56 13.27 -15.39
N ASP A 95 8.98 13.87 -14.27
CA ASP A 95 9.69 15.16 -14.22
C ASP A 95 11.00 15.13 -13.40
N VAL A 96 11.61 13.96 -13.22
CA VAL A 96 12.96 13.85 -12.63
C VAL A 96 13.90 13.13 -13.59
N ARG A 97 14.40 13.89 -14.56
CA ARG A 97 15.68 13.59 -15.22
C ARG A 97 16.79 13.94 -14.24
N TRP A 98 17.24 12.96 -13.44
CA TRP A 98 18.49 13.09 -12.69
C TRP A 98 19.67 12.60 -13.58
N PRO A 99 20.78 13.37 -13.69
CA PRO A 99 21.93 13.07 -14.53
C PRO A 99 22.73 11.84 -14.10
#